data_AF-A0A164L6Q3-F1
#
_entry.id   AF-A0A164L6Q3-F1
#
_cell.length_a   1.000
_cell.length_b   1.000
_cell.length_c   1.000
_cell.angle_alpha   90.00
_cell.angle_beta   90.00
_cell.angle_gamma   90.00
#
_symmetry.space_group_name_H-M   'P 1'
#
loop_
_entity.id
_entity.type
_entity.pdbx_description
1 polymer ?
#
loop_
_entity_poly.entity_id
_entity_poly.type
_entity_poly.pdbx_seq_one_letter_code
_entity_poly.pdbx_strand_id
1 'polypeptide(L)'
;MLHSVLPTSIVLELITIPLFTGIIGYITNWTGVLMLFKPIHFHGIRVPGLRWLFPFLLKRIQVLPLMRYDGRVGWQGIVPSRADKMASIAVDKGLAKLGSVGDFYRELDPDALAEHLTDIAEEQIRDIVEEIAIREHPQLWYNLPAQVRDMVHERVRQQLPDVLRELTEELGANIEQLLDVKSMVIRYFQSRPQLLNAVFQVLGAKELRFMQNFGFYFGAPMGAVLVGILHLTHWSPLIVLPVGGVIIGWVVNWIGINLIFEPAYPKWWCPWRQGLLIKRQSEITQGYADLVATQIMTIANVGDELLNGPRSDRTMQVLEDTLRPATDRALGPARGALRFMIGNRDYETLKTAFTDQAKNLAPVAFADPAFNARQSKQVGQYIAKQMAALSPPDFVDMLRSAIKQDEWLLFVHGGVLGLFAGYAHLLLFGTEIATRWI
;
A
#
# COMPACT_ATOMS: atom_id res chain seq x y z
N MET A 1 -3.29 -56.22 -35.75
CA MET A 1 -4.68 -55.80 -35.48
C MET A 1 -4.69 -54.71 -34.42
N LEU A 2 -4.49 -53.44 -34.79
CA LEU A 2 -4.62 -52.28 -33.89
C LEU A 2 -4.66 -50.97 -34.69
N HIS A 3 -5.68 -50.80 -35.52
CA HIS A 3 -6.05 -49.49 -36.06
C HIS A 3 -7.58 -49.34 -35.99
N SER A 4 -8.08 -49.19 -34.76
CA SER A 4 -9.36 -48.52 -34.53
C SER A 4 -9.12 -47.04 -34.74
N VAL A 5 -9.23 -46.59 -35.99
CA VAL A 5 -9.24 -45.18 -36.36
C VAL A 5 -10.43 -44.56 -35.63
N LEU A 6 -10.15 -43.70 -34.64
CA LEU A 6 -11.20 -42.88 -34.02
C LEU A 6 -11.95 -42.14 -35.15
N PRO A 7 -13.29 -42.04 -35.09
CA PRO A 7 -14.05 -41.23 -36.04
C PRO A 7 -13.42 -39.85 -36.17
N THR A 8 -13.29 -39.33 -37.38
CA THR A 8 -12.67 -38.02 -37.65
C THR A 8 -13.32 -36.88 -36.85
N SER A 9 -14.59 -37.02 -36.48
CA SER A 9 -15.31 -36.11 -35.57
C SER A 9 -14.73 -36.10 -34.15
N ILE A 10 -14.42 -37.27 -33.57
CA ILE A 10 -13.85 -37.38 -32.21
C ILE A 10 -12.42 -36.83 -32.17
N VAL A 11 -11.64 -37.07 -33.22
CA VAL A 11 -10.28 -36.52 -33.33
C VAL A 11 -10.33 -34.99 -33.41
N LEU A 12 -11.29 -34.44 -34.14
CA LEU A 12 -11.51 -33.00 -34.20
C LEU A 12 -11.87 -32.43 -32.83
N GLU A 13 -12.83 -33.04 -32.12
CA GLU A 13 -13.23 -32.63 -30.76
C GLU A 13 -12.08 -32.67 -29.75
N LEU A 14 -11.28 -33.73 -29.79
CA LEU A 14 -10.16 -33.93 -28.89
C LEU A 14 -9.02 -32.91 -29.11
N ILE A 15 -9.03 -32.21 -30.25
CA ILE A 15 -8.06 -31.15 -30.55
C ILE A 15 -8.69 -29.77 -30.33
N THR A 16 -9.90 -29.52 -30.86
CA THR A 16 -10.53 -28.19 -30.86
C THR A 16 -11.03 -27.79 -29.49
N ILE A 17 -11.69 -28.69 -28.74
CA ILE A 17 -12.26 -28.38 -27.43
C ILE A 17 -11.15 -28.07 -26.42
N PRO A 18 -10.12 -28.93 -26.23
CA PRO A 18 -8.99 -28.61 -25.34
C PRO A 18 -8.27 -27.31 -25.72
N LEU A 19 -7.99 -27.10 -27.01
CA LEU A 19 -7.29 -25.89 -27.44
C LEU A 19 -8.14 -24.64 -27.18
N PHE A 20 -9.43 -24.68 -27.51
CA PHE A 20 -10.36 -23.58 -27.27
C PHE A 20 -10.52 -23.31 -25.77
N THR A 21 -10.73 -24.34 -24.94
CA THR A 21 -10.81 -24.20 -23.48
C THR A 21 -9.52 -23.64 -22.90
N GLY A 22 -8.35 -24.03 -23.43
CA GLY A 22 -7.06 -23.44 -23.05
C GLY A 22 -7.00 -21.94 -23.36
N ILE A 23 -7.32 -21.53 -24.59
CA ILE A 23 -7.31 -20.12 -25.01
C ILE A 23 -8.27 -19.30 -24.15
N ILE A 24 -9.49 -19.79 -23.93
CA ILE A 24 -10.47 -19.15 -23.06
C ILE A 24 -9.97 -19.07 -21.62
N GLY A 25 -9.33 -20.11 -21.10
CA GLY A 25 -8.74 -20.09 -19.76
C GLY A 25 -7.69 -18.99 -19.62
N TYR A 26 -6.83 -18.81 -20.64
CA TYR A 26 -5.88 -17.70 -20.68
C TYR A 26 -6.58 -16.33 -20.68
N ILE A 27 -7.56 -16.13 -21.57
CA ILE A 27 -8.33 -14.88 -21.67
C ILE A 27 -9.08 -14.57 -20.36
N THR A 28 -9.65 -15.60 -19.74
CA THR A 28 -10.39 -15.47 -18.48
C THR A 28 -9.48 -15.00 -17.36
N ASN A 29 -8.29 -15.59 -17.22
CA ASN A 29 -7.34 -15.18 -16.19
C ASN A 29 -6.73 -13.82 -16.50
N TRP A 30 -6.43 -13.52 -17.77
CA TRP A 30 -5.96 -12.20 -18.20
C TRP A 30 -6.96 -11.09 -17.92
N THR A 31 -8.23 -11.30 -18.28
CA THR A 31 -9.31 -10.35 -17.97
C THR A 31 -9.59 -10.27 -16.47
N GLY A 32 -9.39 -11.35 -15.71
CA GLY A 32 -9.43 -11.33 -14.25
C GLY A 32 -8.35 -10.44 -13.63
N VAL A 33 -7.11 -10.50 -14.14
CA VAL A 33 -6.04 -9.56 -13.74
C VAL A 33 -6.39 -8.12 -14.12
N LEU A 34 -6.95 -7.91 -15.31
CA LEU A 34 -7.41 -6.58 -15.74
C LEU A 34 -8.50 -6.05 -14.80
N MET A 35 -9.47 -6.88 -14.43
CA MET A 35 -10.54 -6.57 -13.48
C MET A 35 -10.02 -6.20 -12.10
N LEU A 36 -8.94 -6.82 -11.64
CA LEU A 36 -8.38 -6.52 -10.33
C LEU A 36 -7.82 -5.09 -10.28
N PHE A 37 -7.16 -4.64 -11.35
CA PHE A 37 -6.34 -3.43 -11.29
C PHE A 37 -6.85 -2.24 -12.13
N LYS A 38 -7.63 -2.48 -13.19
CA LYS A 38 -8.03 -1.45 -14.14
C LYS A 38 -9.56 -1.39 -14.32
N PRO A 39 -10.12 -0.18 -14.48
CA PRO A 39 -9.48 1.14 -14.43
C PRO A 39 -9.26 1.63 -13.00
N ILE A 40 -8.30 2.55 -12.82
CA ILE A 40 -7.99 3.16 -11.51
C ILE A 40 -9.18 3.97 -11.01
N HIS A 41 -9.77 4.78 -11.89
CA HIS A 41 -10.96 5.57 -11.60
C HIS A 41 -12.20 4.88 -12.15
N PHE A 42 -13.34 5.08 -11.50
CA PHE A 42 -14.62 4.56 -11.96
C PHE A 42 -15.03 5.19 -13.30
N HIS A 43 -15.30 4.37 -14.30
CA HIS A 43 -15.82 4.78 -15.61
C HIS A 43 -17.24 4.25 -15.74
N GLY A 44 -18.23 5.13 -15.90
CA GLY A 44 -19.63 4.70 -15.97
C GLY A 44 -20.61 5.78 -16.36
N ILE A 45 -21.82 5.34 -16.72
CA ILE A 45 -22.94 6.17 -17.17
C ILE A 45 -23.94 6.28 -16.02
N ARG A 46 -24.55 7.46 -15.85
CA ARG A 46 -25.62 7.66 -14.87
C ARG A 46 -26.89 6.97 -15.37
N VAL A 47 -27.42 6.05 -14.58
CA VAL A 47 -28.67 5.36 -14.90
C VAL A 47 -29.80 5.98 -14.08
N PRO A 48 -30.82 6.58 -14.72
CA PRO A 48 -31.99 7.12 -14.01
C PRO A 48 -32.68 6.05 -13.16
N GLY A 49 -33.05 6.37 -11.93
CA GLY A 49 -33.76 5.44 -11.02
C GLY A 49 -32.88 4.48 -10.23
N LEU A 50 -31.62 4.23 -10.64
CA LEU A 50 -30.74 3.32 -9.91
C LEU A 50 -30.43 3.81 -8.48
N ARG A 51 -30.34 5.13 -8.28
CA ARG A 51 -30.13 5.74 -6.96
C ARG A 51 -31.22 5.34 -5.95
N TRP A 52 -32.45 5.13 -6.41
CA TRP A 52 -33.58 4.70 -5.57
C TRP A 52 -33.58 3.20 -5.31
N LEU A 53 -33.10 2.40 -6.26
CA LEU A 53 -33.03 0.93 -6.15
C LEU A 53 -31.81 0.46 -5.34
N PHE A 54 -30.72 1.22 -5.34
CA PHE A 54 -29.45 0.85 -4.71
C PHE A 54 -29.58 0.42 -3.23
N PRO A 55 -30.35 1.11 -2.37
CA PRO A 55 -30.52 0.71 -0.97
C PRO A 55 -31.21 -0.65 -0.78
N PHE A 56 -32.02 -1.08 -1.76
CA PHE A 56 -32.76 -2.33 -1.72
C PHE A 56 -31.97 -3.53 -2.27
N LEU A 57 -30.82 -3.29 -2.94
CA LEU A 57 -29.96 -4.37 -3.41
C LEU A 57 -29.34 -5.13 -2.22
N LEU A 58 -29.11 -6.43 -2.39
CA LEU A 58 -28.39 -7.24 -1.40
C LEU A 58 -27.02 -6.61 -1.09
N LYS A 59 -26.62 -6.60 0.19
CA LYS A 59 -25.33 -6.02 0.63
C LYS A 59 -24.15 -6.49 -0.21
N ARG A 60 -24.11 -7.76 -0.65
CA ARG A 60 -23.04 -8.31 -1.50
C ARG A 60 -22.95 -7.67 -2.89
N ILE A 61 -24.09 -7.24 -3.44
CA ILE A 61 -24.20 -6.58 -4.76
C ILE A 61 -23.81 -5.10 -4.64
N GLN A 62 -24.12 -4.45 -3.51
CA GLN A 62 -23.75 -3.07 -3.24
C GLN A 62 -22.22 -2.84 -3.18
N VAL A 63 -21.44 -3.87 -2.83
CA VAL A 63 -19.97 -3.78 -2.76
C VAL A 63 -19.29 -4.09 -4.10
N LEU A 64 -20.05 -4.35 -5.16
CA LEU A 64 -19.47 -4.58 -6.48
C LEU A 64 -18.91 -3.27 -7.05
N PRO A 65 -17.73 -3.28 -7.67
CA PRO A 65 -17.15 -2.09 -8.32
C PRO A 65 -17.90 -1.67 -9.60
N LEU A 66 -19.11 -2.20 -9.79
CA LEU A 66 -19.98 -1.98 -10.93
C LEU A 66 -20.96 -0.83 -10.72
N MET A 67 -21.28 -0.50 -9.46
CA MET A 67 -22.33 0.47 -9.13
C MET A 67 -21.87 1.40 -8.02
N ARG A 68 -22.17 2.69 -8.15
CA ARG A 68 -21.92 3.68 -7.10
C ARG A 68 -23.23 4.21 -6.53
N TYR A 69 -23.17 4.63 -5.26
CA TYR A 69 -24.28 5.24 -4.53
C TYR A 69 -24.88 6.48 -5.25
N ASP A 70 -24.13 7.11 -6.15
CA ASP A 70 -24.55 8.26 -6.95
C ASP A 70 -25.46 7.90 -8.14
N GLY A 71 -25.79 6.62 -8.32
CA GLY A 71 -26.66 6.12 -9.39
C GLY A 71 -25.93 5.90 -10.72
N ARG A 72 -24.59 5.83 -10.74
CA ARG A 72 -23.83 5.43 -11.92
C ARG A 72 -23.60 3.92 -11.95
N VAL A 73 -23.77 3.33 -13.13
CA VAL A 73 -23.33 1.97 -13.46
C VAL A 73 -22.10 2.08 -14.34
N GLY A 74 -21.08 1.29 -14.03
CA GLY A 74 -19.79 1.38 -14.69
C GLY A 74 -18.84 0.30 -14.24
N TRP A 75 -17.56 0.59 -14.32
CA TRP A 75 -16.50 -0.32 -13.96
C TRP A 75 -15.34 0.42 -13.31
N GLN A 76 -14.82 -0.16 -12.24
CA GLN A 76 -13.56 0.20 -11.60
C GLN A 76 -12.82 -1.09 -11.25
N GLY A 77 -11.49 -1.04 -11.23
CA GLY A 77 -10.70 -2.17 -10.74
C GLY A 77 -11.06 -2.48 -9.28
N ILE A 78 -11.04 -3.75 -8.89
CA ILE A 78 -11.38 -4.18 -7.53
C ILE A 78 -10.44 -3.55 -6.50
N VAL A 79 -9.13 -3.66 -6.71
CA VAL A 79 -8.10 -3.13 -5.80
C VAL A 79 -8.23 -1.61 -5.61
N PRO A 80 -8.31 -0.77 -6.67
CA PRO A 80 -8.47 0.67 -6.48
C PRO A 80 -9.83 1.05 -5.89
N SER A 81 -10.91 0.32 -6.19
CA SER A 81 -12.24 0.60 -5.62
C SER A 81 -12.32 0.30 -4.12
N ARG A 82 -11.41 -0.54 -3.60
CA ARG A 82 -11.39 -0.98 -2.19
C ARG A 82 -10.09 -0.61 -1.47
N ALA A 83 -9.32 0.31 -2.03
CA ALA A 83 -8.00 0.67 -1.51
C ALA A 83 -8.03 1.00 -0.02
N ASP A 84 -9.01 1.79 0.44
CA ASP A 84 -9.16 2.20 1.84
C ASP A 84 -9.27 1.00 2.79
N LYS A 85 -10.11 0.02 2.43
CA LYS A 85 -10.36 -1.17 3.23
C LYS A 85 -9.16 -2.11 3.17
N MET A 86 -8.58 -2.30 1.99
CA MET A 86 -7.40 -3.14 1.79
C MET A 86 -6.19 -2.59 2.54
N ALA A 87 -5.97 -1.28 2.52
CA ALA A 87 -4.91 -0.60 3.25
C ALA A 87 -5.08 -0.79 4.77
N SER A 88 -6.28 -0.59 5.33
CA SER A 88 -6.53 -0.86 6.74
C SER A 88 -6.22 -2.31 7.12
N ILE A 89 -6.68 -3.28 6.34
CA ILE A 89 -6.43 -4.71 6.60
C ILE A 89 -4.93 -5.03 6.51
N ALA A 90 -4.25 -4.51 5.49
CA ALA A 90 -2.82 -4.71 5.30
C ALA A 90 -2.00 -4.11 6.44
N VAL A 91 -2.37 -2.93 6.95
CA VAL A 91 -1.72 -2.31 8.10
C VAL A 91 -2.00 -3.10 9.38
N ASP A 92 -3.25 -3.50 9.61
CA ASP A 92 -3.64 -4.28 10.79
C ASP A 92 -2.94 -5.65 10.87
N LYS A 93 -2.72 -6.29 9.73
CA LYS A 93 -2.12 -7.63 9.64
C LYS A 93 -0.61 -7.60 9.38
N GLY A 94 -0.11 -6.55 8.74
CA GLY A 94 1.29 -6.37 8.38
C GLY A 94 2.06 -5.56 9.42
N LEU A 95 1.68 -4.31 9.66
CA LEU A 95 2.45 -3.41 10.54
C LEU A 95 2.57 -3.94 11.97
N ALA A 96 1.50 -4.54 12.51
CA ALA A 96 1.51 -5.16 13.84
C ALA A 96 2.54 -6.29 13.98
N LYS A 97 3.02 -6.87 12.87
CA LYS A 97 4.05 -7.93 12.87
C LYS A 97 5.46 -7.41 12.58
N LEU A 98 5.61 -6.14 12.20
CA LEU A 98 6.88 -5.57 11.75
C LEU A 98 7.67 -4.84 12.84
N GLY A 99 7.07 -4.55 14.00
CA GLY A 99 7.75 -3.90 15.11
C GLY A 99 6.91 -2.79 15.76
N SER A 100 7.43 -2.22 16.83
CA SER A 100 6.86 -1.04 17.49
C SER A 100 7.27 0.25 16.78
N VAL A 101 6.50 1.32 17.01
CA VAL A 101 6.83 2.66 16.51
C VAL A 101 8.20 3.13 17.03
N GLY A 102 8.52 2.80 18.29
CA GLY A 102 9.82 3.10 18.88
C GLY A 102 10.98 2.37 18.17
N ASP A 103 10.78 1.13 17.71
CA ASP A 103 11.81 0.42 16.94
C ASP A 103 12.10 1.12 15.62
N PHE A 104 11.05 1.59 14.92
CA PHE A 104 11.20 2.36 13.69
C PHE A 104 11.92 3.68 13.93
N TYR A 105 11.58 4.40 15.01
CA TYR A 105 12.24 5.65 15.36
C TYR A 105 13.74 5.46 15.60
N ARG A 106 14.13 4.38 16.29
CA ARG A 106 15.55 4.05 16.50
C ARG A 106 16.26 3.73 15.19
N GLU A 107 15.58 3.10 14.23
CA GLU A 107 16.15 2.80 12.91
C GLU A 107 16.27 4.04 12.01
N LEU A 108 15.53 5.11 12.29
CA LEU A 108 15.72 6.40 11.61
C LEU A 108 16.99 7.15 12.05
N ASP A 109 17.72 6.60 13.02
CA ASP A 109 18.93 7.17 13.62
C ASP A 109 18.68 8.58 14.19
N PRO A 110 18.15 8.67 15.43
CA PRO A 110 17.85 9.95 16.09
C PRO A 110 19.03 10.90 16.15
N ASP A 111 20.24 10.35 16.34
CA ASP A 111 21.47 11.14 16.41
C ASP A 111 21.79 11.74 15.02
N ALA A 112 21.70 10.93 13.96
CA ALA A 112 21.87 11.44 12.60
C ALA A 112 20.79 12.44 12.19
N LEU A 113 19.56 12.29 12.70
CA LEU A 113 18.51 13.29 12.53
C LEU A 113 18.87 14.59 13.26
N ALA A 114 19.33 14.53 14.50
CA ALA A 114 19.72 15.72 15.26
C ALA A 114 20.88 16.47 14.59
N GLU A 115 21.90 15.75 14.12
CA GLU A 115 23.02 16.30 13.35
C GLU A 115 22.52 16.98 12.07
N HIS A 116 21.65 16.32 11.31
CA HIS A 116 21.10 16.89 10.08
C HIS A 116 20.24 18.14 10.33
N LEU A 117 19.40 18.13 11.37
CA LEU A 117 18.65 19.30 11.80
C LEU A 117 19.58 20.44 12.21
N THR A 118 20.70 20.11 12.86
CA THR A 118 21.70 21.09 13.31
C THR A 118 22.38 21.76 12.12
N ASP A 119 22.84 20.99 11.14
CA ASP A 119 23.48 21.54 9.94
C ASP A 119 22.56 22.55 9.21
N ILE A 120 21.29 22.19 9.04
CA ILE A 120 20.30 23.05 8.37
C ILE A 120 19.97 24.27 9.22
N ALA A 121 19.81 24.09 10.53
CA ALA A 121 19.45 25.17 11.41
C ALA A 121 20.62 26.15 11.59
N GLU A 122 21.88 25.70 11.66
CA GLU A 122 23.05 26.59 11.76
C GLU A 122 23.17 27.56 10.58
N GLU A 123 22.80 27.15 9.37
CA GLU A 123 22.79 28.03 8.20
C GLU A 123 21.73 29.14 8.31
N GLN A 124 20.61 28.87 8.97
CA GLN A 124 19.45 29.77 9.01
C GLN A 124 19.26 30.48 10.35
N ILE A 125 19.92 30.03 11.41
CA ILE A 125 19.66 30.44 12.80
C ILE A 125 19.84 31.94 12.99
N ARG A 126 20.82 32.53 12.31
CA ARG A 126 21.08 33.96 12.36
C ARG A 126 19.87 34.75 11.84
N ASP A 127 19.37 34.38 10.66
CA ASP A 127 18.24 35.05 10.03
C ASP A 127 16.95 34.83 10.83
N ILE A 128 16.77 33.64 11.39
CA ILE A 128 15.66 33.31 12.31
C ILE A 128 15.68 34.20 13.55
N VAL A 129 16.83 34.34 14.20
CA VAL A 129 16.99 35.17 15.40
C VAL A 129 16.75 36.64 15.06
N GLU A 130 17.27 37.15 13.94
CA GLU A 130 17.01 38.51 13.47
C GLU A 130 15.52 38.73 13.21
N GLU A 131 14.87 37.81 12.47
CA GLU A 131 13.45 37.92 12.13
C GLU A 131 12.57 37.95 13.39
N ILE A 132 12.79 37.01 14.33
CA ILE A 132 12.01 36.94 15.57
C ILE A 132 12.25 38.20 16.42
N ALA A 133 13.51 38.63 16.57
CA ALA A 133 13.83 39.80 17.38
C ALA A 133 13.24 41.10 16.80
N ILE A 134 13.30 41.28 15.48
CA ILE A 134 12.74 42.44 14.79
C ILE A 134 11.21 42.41 14.82
N ARG A 135 10.60 41.24 14.64
CA ARG A 135 9.13 41.08 14.60
C ARG A 135 8.51 41.37 15.95
N GLU A 136 9.07 40.81 17.02
CA GLU A 136 8.49 40.92 18.36
C GLU A 136 8.91 42.23 19.06
N HIS A 137 10.19 42.65 18.96
CA HIS A 137 10.70 43.85 19.64
C HIS A 137 11.68 44.67 18.78
N PRO A 138 11.20 45.37 17.73
CA PRO A 138 12.07 46.10 16.81
C PRO A 138 12.86 47.19 17.52
N GLN A 139 12.23 47.98 18.38
CA GLN A 139 12.89 49.09 19.09
C GLN A 139 14.02 48.59 20.00
N LEU A 140 13.83 47.46 20.69
CA LEU A 140 14.87 46.89 21.54
C LEU A 140 16.04 46.40 20.67
N TRP A 141 15.73 45.63 19.62
CA TRP A 141 16.74 45.02 18.77
C TRP A 141 17.60 46.06 18.03
N TYR A 142 17.00 47.12 17.50
CA TYR A 142 17.74 48.21 16.84
C TYR A 142 18.60 49.04 17.80
N ASN A 143 18.22 49.12 19.08
CA ASN A 143 18.95 49.89 20.09
C ASN A 143 20.07 49.09 20.78
N LEU A 144 20.15 47.77 20.55
CA LEU A 144 21.23 46.94 21.10
C LEU A 144 22.57 47.22 20.40
N PRO A 145 23.68 47.38 21.15
CA PRO A 145 25.01 47.48 20.56
C PRO A 145 25.32 46.25 19.70
N ALA A 146 26.06 46.45 18.60
CA ALA A 146 26.42 45.37 17.67
C ALA A 146 27.07 44.17 18.38
N GLN A 147 27.96 44.42 19.35
CA GLN A 147 28.62 43.36 20.12
C GLN A 147 27.62 42.48 20.89
N VAL A 148 26.51 43.05 21.38
CA VAL A 148 25.51 42.29 22.13
C VAL A 148 24.69 41.43 21.18
N ARG A 149 24.33 41.95 20.01
CA ARG A 149 23.63 41.15 18.97
C ARG A 149 24.49 39.99 18.49
N ASP A 150 25.76 40.25 18.18
CA ASP A 150 26.70 39.20 17.75
C ASP A 150 26.90 38.14 18.85
N MET A 151 26.95 38.56 20.12
CA MET A 151 27.03 37.63 21.27
C MET A 151 25.77 36.77 21.41
N VAL A 152 24.58 37.33 21.18
CA VAL A 152 23.31 36.56 21.20
C VAL A 152 23.32 35.53 20.08
N HIS A 153 23.64 35.95 18.85
CA HIS A 153 23.74 35.06 17.69
C HIS A 153 24.70 33.90 17.93
N GLU A 154 25.91 34.21 18.39
CA GLU A 154 26.93 33.20 18.64
C GLU A 154 26.53 32.24 19.76
N ARG A 155 25.86 32.73 20.81
CA ARG A 155 25.38 31.87 21.90
C ARG A 155 24.22 30.97 21.46
N VAL A 156 23.28 31.47 20.67
CA VAL A 156 22.21 30.63 20.11
C VAL A 156 22.82 29.55 19.22
N ARG A 157 23.74 29.91 18.32
CA ARG A 157 24.45 28.97 17.44
C ARG A 157 25.17 27.87 18.23
N GLN A 158 25.89 28.23 19.29
CA GLN A 158 26.61 27.27 20.14
C GLN A 158 25.70 26.29 20.91
N GLN A 159 24.47 26.69 21.23
CA GLN A 159 23.53 25.85 21.99
C GLN A 159 22.65 24.97 21.11
N LEU A 160 22.49 25.35 19.84
CA LEU A 160 21.62 24.69 18.88
C LEU A 160 21.82 23.16 18.79
N PRO A 161 23.06 22.61 18.73
CA PRO A 161 23.26 21.17 18.63
C PRO A 161 22.72 20.40 19.85
N ASP A 162 22.95 20.91 21.05
CA ASP A 162 22.49 20.27 22.29
C ASP A 162 20.97 20.34 22.42
N VAL A 163 20.36 21.46 22.00
CA VAL A 163 18.92 21.67 22.03
C VAL A 163 18.21 20.75 21.03
N LEU A 164 18.76 20.59 19.83
CA LEU A 164 18.21 19.69 18.82
C LEU A 164 18.39 18.23 19.20
N ARG A 165 19.51 17.86 19.83
CA ARG A 165 19.69 16.52 20.42
C ARG A 165 18.64 16.25 21.51
N GLU A 166 18.48 17.16 22.46
CA GLU A 166 17.47 17.08 23.53
C GLU A 166 16.05 16.95 22.92
N LEU A 167 15.75 17.73 21.87
CA LEU A 167 14.48 17.66 21.18
C LEU A 167 14.25 16.29 20.51
N THR A 168 15.24 15.76 19.80
CA THR A 168 15.13 14.43 19.20
C THR A 168 14.96 13.34 20.26
N GLU A 169 15.71 13.40 21.36
CA GLU A 169 15.59 12.46 22.47
C GLU A 169 14.18 12.49 23.09
N GLU A 170 13.64 13.67 23.36
CA GLU A 170 12.30 13.85 23.92
C GLU A 170 11.19 13.40 22.95
N LEU A 171 11.35 13.67 21.65
CA LEU A 171 10.46 13.14 20.62
C LEU A 171 10.50 11.60 20.59
N GLY A 172 11.69 11.02 20.72
CA GLY A 172 11.90 9.58 20.78
C GLY A 172 11.27 8.92 22.01
N ALA A 173 11.44 9.53 23.18
CA ALA A 173 10.85 9.06 24.44
C ALA A 173 9.32 9.03 24.39
N ASN A 174 8.72 9.94 23.62
CA ASN A 174 7.27 10.10 23.50
C ASN A 174 6.69 9.57 22.18
N ILE A 175 7.50 8.95 21.30
CA ILE A 175 7.12 8.69 19.91
C ILE A 175 5.83 7.89 19.74
N GLU A 176 5.54 6.93 20.62
CA GLU A 176 4.29 6.14 20.56
C GLU A 176 3.03 6.98 20.80
N GLN A 177 3.17 8.05 21.59
CA GLN A 177 2.11 9.00 21.89
C GLN A 177 1.96 10.06 20.79
N LEU A 178 3.06 10.38 20.09
CA LEU A 178 3.12 11.40 19.05
C LEU A 178 2.72 10.85 17.67
N LEU A 179 3.22 9.67 17.31
CA LEU A 179 3.10 9.12 15.95
C LEU A 179 2.10 7.97 15.88
N ASP A 180 0.99 8.18 15.15
CA ASP A 180 0.05 7.11 14.80
C ASP A 180 0.36 6.55 13.40
N VAL A 181 1.36 5.64 13.35
CA VAL A 181 1.81 5.03 12.09
C VAL A 181 0.65 4.34 11.37
N LYS A 182 -0.27 3.70 12.09
CA LYS A 182 -1.40 3.02 11.47
C LYS A 182 -2.28 4.02 10.71
N SER A 183 -2.68 5.11 11.37
CA SER A 183 -3.53 6.12 10.75
C SER A 183 -2.80 6.87 9.62
N MET A 184 -1.50 7.13 9.79
CA MET A 184 -0.65 7.73 8.74
C MET A 184 -0.63 6.88 7.47
N VAL A 185 -0.33 5.57 7.59
CA VAL A 185 -0.24 4.66 6.43
C VAL A 185 -1.61 4.50 5.75
N ILE A 186 -2.70 4.41 6.52
CA ILE A 186 -4.05 4.35 5.96
C ILE A 186 -4.35 5.60 5.13
N ARG A 187 -4.13 6.81 5.67
CA ARG A 187 -4.34 8.07 4.93
C ARG A 187 -3.42 8.19 3.71
N TYR A 188 -2.19 7.70 3.83
CA TYR A 188 -1.25 7.69 2.73
C TYR A 188 -1.76 6.85 1.54
N PHE A 189 -2.29 5.66 1.79
CA PHE A 189 -2.88 4.82 0.73
C PHE A 189 -4.23 5.36 0.21
N GLN A 190 -5.06 5.94 1.07
CA GLN A 190 -6.34 6.55 0.69
C GLN A 190 -6.15 7.74 -0.26
N SER A 191 -5.15 8.58 0.02
CA SER A 191 -4.80 9.71 -0.85
C SER A 191 -4.13 9.29 -2.16
N ARG A 192 -3.55 8.08 -2.22
CA ARG A 192 -2.77 7.57 -3.37
C ARG A 192 -3.13 6.12 -3.72
N PRO A 193 -4.36 5.84 -4.18
CA PRO A 193 -4.79 4.49 -4.53
C PRO A 193 -3.98 3.88 -5.69
N GLN A 194 -3.32 4.71 -6.50
CA GLN A 194 -2.42 4.25 -7.57
C GLN A 194 -1.19 3.52 -7.01
N LEU A 195 -0.68 3.94 -5.84
CA LEU A 195 0.49 3.31 -5.23
C LEU A 195 0.16 1.91 -4.75
N LEU A 196 -1.02 1.70 -4.15
CA LEU A 196 -1.47 0.36 -3.77
C LEU A 196 -1.51 -0.58 -4.98
N ASN A 197 -2.06 -0.12 -6.10
CA ASN A 197 -2.04 -0.87 -7.36
C ASN A 197 -0.62 -1.16 -7.86
N ALA A 198 0.27 -0.16 -7.81
CA ALA A 198 1.65 -0.31 -8.24
C ALA A 198 2.40 -1.33 -7.38
N VAL A 199 2.21 -1.32 -6.05
CA VAL A 199 2.78 -2.30 -5.12
C VAL A 199 2.39 -3.72 -5.55
N PHE A 200 1.09 -3.99 -5.69
CA PHE A 200 0.62 -5.32 -6.06
C PHE A 200 1.09 -5.76 -7.45
N GLN A 201 1.14 -4.85 -8.41
CA GLN A 201 1.62 -5.17 -9.77
C GLN A 201 3.12 -5.41 -9.83
N VAL A 202 3.93 -4.64 -9.11
CA VAL A 202 5.39 -4.77 -9.11
C VAL A 202 5.81 -6.01 -8.34
N LEU A 203 5.33 -6.19 -7.10
CA LEU A 203 5.69 -7.33 -6.28
C LEU A 203 5.12 -8.64 -6.86
N GLY A 204 3.88 -8.61 -7.36
CA GLY A 204 3.16 -9.77 -7.88
C GLY A 204 3.33 -10.02 -9.39
N ALA A 205 4.19 -9.27 -10.10
CA ALA A 205 4.28 -9.33 -11.56
C ALA A 205 4.53 -10.74 -12.12
N LYS A 206 5.32 -11.56 -11.41
CA LYS A 206 5.62 -12.93 -11.85
C LYS A 206 4.45 -13.87 -11.56
N GLU A 207 3.84 -13.78 -10.37
CA GLU A 207 2.68 -14.58 -9.99
C GLU A 207 1.46 -14.28 -10.87
N LEU A 208 1.22 -13.01 -11.19
CA LEU A 208 0.13 -12.60 -12.07
C LEU A 208 0.32 -13.14 -13.50
N ARG A 209 1.54 -13.04 -14.06
CA ARG A 209 1.84 -13.61 -15.38
C ARG A 209 1.74 -15.13 -15.38
N PHE A 210 2.22 -15.77 -14.31
CA PHE A 210 2.11 -17.20 -14.16
C PHE A 210 0.64 -17.64 -14.08
N MET A 211 -0.21 -16.93 -13.32
CA MET A 211 -1.65 -17.18 -13.23
C MET A 211 -2.35 -17.05 -14.59
N GLN A 212 -1.98 -16.06 -15.40
CA GLN A 212 -2.49 -15.89 -16.76
C GLN A 212 -2.15 -17.10 -17.64
N ASN A 213 -0.86 -17.47 -17.67
CA ASN A 213 -0.39 -18.62 -18.46
C ASN A 213 -0.98 -19.95 -17.97
N PHE A 214 -1.13 -20.11 -16.66
CA PHE A 214 -1.72 -21.29 -16.02
C PHE A 214 -3.16 -21.53 -16.51
N GLY A 215 -3.90 -20.47 -16.84
CA GLY A 215 -5.23 -20.57 -17.42
C GLY A 215 -5.26 -21.43 -18.69
N PHE A 216 -4.24 -21.31 -19.54
CA PHE A 216 -4.09 -22.17 -20.72
C PHE A 216 -3.74 -23.61 -20.35
N TYR A 217 -2.69 -23.79 -19.56
CA TYR A 217 -2.16 -25.11 -19.22
C TYR A 217 -3.14 -25.96 -18.40
N PHE A 218 -4.03 -25.33 -17.64
CA PHE A 218 -5.08 -26.03 -16.89
C PHE A 218 -6.38 -26.13 -17.69
N GLY A 219 -6.71 -25.11 -18.49
CA GLY A 219 -7.89 -25.11 -19.34
C GLY A 219 -7.89 -26.23 -20.39
N ALA A 220 -6.74 -26.48 -21.04
CA ALA A 220 -6.67 -27.49 -22.08
C ALA A 220 -6.93 -28.94 -21.59
N PRO A 221 -6.28 -29.43 -20.51
CA PRO A 221 -6.61 -30.73 -19.93
C PRO A 221 -8.06 -30.83 -19.47
N MET A 222 -8.62 -29.76 -18.89
CA MET A 222 -10.03 -29.74 -18.48
C MET A 222 -10.99 -29.79 -19.68
N GLY A 223 -10.62 -29.19 -20.81
CA GLY A 223 -11.35 -29.36 -22.07
C GLY A 223 -11.34 -30.80 -22.56
N ALA A 224 -10.23 -31.54 -22.39
CA ALA A 224 -10.17 -32.96 -22.76
C ALA A 224 -11.07 -33.81 -21.84
N VAL A 225 -11.11 -33.49 -20.54
CA VAL A 225 -12.06 -34.09 -19.59
C VAL A 225 -13.50 -33.77 -20.01
N LEU A 226 -13.78 -32.56 -20.46
CA LEU A 226 -15.11 -32.15 -20.93
C LEU A 226 -15.56 -32.97 -22.15
N VAL A 227 -14.66 -33.26 -23.10
CA VAL A 227 -14.92 -34.18 -24.22
C VAL A 227 -15.28 -35.57 -23.68
N GLY A 228 -14.51 -36.10 -22.74
CA GLY A 228 -14.80 -37.39 -22.10
C GLY A 228 -16.18 -37.44 -21.43
N ILE A 229 -16.56 -36.37 -20.71
CA ILE A 229 -17.89 -36.26 -20.09
C ILE A 229 -18.98 -36.23 -21.15
N LEU A 230 -18.79 -35.48 -22.24
CA LEU A 230 -19.76 -35.36 -23.32
C LEU A 230 -20.04 -36.73 -23.96
N HIS A 231 -19.00 -37.53 -24.20
CA HIS A 231 -19.14 -38.88 -24.75
C HIS A 231 -19.66 -39.91 -23.75
N LEU A 232 -19.35 -39.78 -22.45
CA LEU A 232 -19.78 -40.75 -21.43
C LEU A 232 -21.23 -40.55 -20.98
N THR A 233 -21.71 -39.30 -20.93
CA THR A 233 -23.05 -38.98 -20.43
C THR A 233 -24.12 -38.89 -21.51
N HIS A 234 -23.74 -38.73 -22.79
CA HIS A 234 -24.65 -38.50 -23.93
C HIS A 234 -25.63 -37.33 -23.72
N TRP A 235 -25.27 -36.38 -22.86
CA TRP A 235 -26.08 -35.20 -22.59
C TRP A 235 -25.97 -34.19 -23.72
N SER A 236 -26.99 -33.32 -23.83
CA SER A 236 -27.01 -32.29 -24.86
C SER A 236 -25.76 -31.39 -24.76
N PRO A 237 -25.01 -31.19 -25.85
CA PRO A 237 -23.86 -30.29 -25.90
C PRO A 237 -24.21 -28.85 -25.48
N LEU A 238 -25.47 -28.45 -25.69
CA LEU A 238 -26.04 -27.17 -25.29
C LEU A 238 -26.03 -26.96 -23.76
N ILE A 239 -26.01 -28.04 -22.98
CA ILE A 239 -25.95 -27.99 -21.52
C ILE A 239 -24.52 -28.27 -21.06
N VAL A 240 -23.89 -29.31 -21.61
CA VAL A 240 -22.56 -29.76 -21.17
C VAL A 240 -21.50 -28.69 -21.38
N LEU A 241 -21.47 -28.02 -22.53
CA LEU A 241 -20.42 -27.04 -22.82
C LEU A 241 -20.56 -25.75 -22.01
N PRO A 242 -21.74 -25.10 -21.89
CA PRO A 242 -21.88 -23.92 -21.04
C PRO A 242 -21.73 -24.22 -19.55
N VAL A 243 -22.33 -25.31 -19.04
CA VAL A 243 -22.22 -25.69 -17.62
C VAL A 243 -20.80 -26.14 -17.30
N GLY A 244 -20.19 -26.94 -18.17
CA GLY A 244 -18.79 -27.32 -18.08
C GLY A 244 -17.87 -26.10 -18.11
N GLY A 245 -18.14 -25.13 -18.97
CA GLY A 245 -17.44 -23.85 -19.01
C GLY A 245 -17.51 -23.10 -17.69
N VAL A 246 -18.70 -22.99 -17.06
CA VAL A 246 -18.85 -22.38 -15.72
C VAL A 246 -18.00 -23.10 -14.68
N ILE A 247 -18.09 -24.44 -14.64
CA ILE A 247 -17.36 -25.26 -13.66
C ILE A 247 -15.86 -25.11 -13.87
N ILE A 248 -15.38 -25.22 -15.10
CA ILE A 248 -13.95 -25.08 -15.44
C ILE A 248 -13.47 -23.68 -15.07
N GLY A 249 -14.20 -22.63 -15.46
CA GLY A 249 -13.85 -21.24 -15.14
C GLY A 249 -13.76 -20.99 -13.63
N TRP A 250 -14.68 -21.57 -12.85
CA TRP A 250 -14.64 -21.50 -11.39
C TRP A 250 -13.44 -22.27 -10.81
N VAL A 251 -13.26 -23.52 -11.21
CA VAL A 251 -12.23 -24.42 -10.70
C VAL A 251 -10.81 -23.93 -11.03
N VAL A 252 -10.58 -23.45 -12.26
CA VAL A 252 -9.30 -22.89 -12.70
C VAL A 252 -8.90 -21.71 -11.82
N ASN A 253 -9.82 -20.77 -11.56
CA ASN A 253 -9.54 -19.60 -10.73
C ASN A 253 -9.30 -20.01 -9.26
N TRP A 254 -10.08 -20.94 -8.73
CA TRP A 254 -9.89 -21.47 -7.37
C TRP A 254 -8.53 -22.13 -7.20
N ILE A 255 -8.13 -22.98 -8.15
CA ILE A 255 -6.81 -23.62 -8.16
C ILE A 255 -5.70 -22.58 -8.33
N GLY A 256 -5.88 -21.58 -9.19
CA GLY A 256 -4.91 -20.51 -9.42
C GLY A 256 -4.60 -19.73 -8.14
N ILE A 257 -5.61 -19.34 -7.37
CA ILE A 257 -5.42 -18.67 -6.08
C ILE A 257 -4.72 -19.60 -5.09
N ASN A 258 -5.17 -20.85 -4.96
CA ASN A 258 -4.54 -21.81 -4.05
C ASN A 258 -3.08 -22.06 -4.43
N LEU A 259 -2.74 -22.13 -5.73
CA LEU A 259 -1.39 -22.31 -6.22
C LEU A 259 -0.45 -21.15 -5.86
N ILE A 260 -0.98 -19.92 -5.80
CA ILE A 260 -0.21 -18.74 -5.42
C ILE A 260 0.04 -18.73 -3.90
N PHE A 261 -1.00 -18.94 -3.09
CA PHE A 261 -0.95 -18.67 -1.65
C PHE A 261 -0.82 -19.91 -0.75
N GLU A 262 -1.19 -21.10 -1.23
CA GLU A 262 -1.26 -22.32 -0.43
C GLU A 262 -0.52 -23.49 -1.08
N PRO A 263 -0.03 -24.47 -0.29
CA PRO A 263 0.10 -24.43 1.16
C PRO A 263 1.30 -23.57 1.59
N ALA A 264 1.22 -22.96 2.78
CA ALA A 264 2.31 -22.15 3.33
C ALA A 264 3.57 -22.99 3.63
N TYR A 265 3.36 -24.21 4.14
CA TYR A 265 4.42 -25.22 4.33
C TYR A 265 4.38 -26.25 3.21
N PRO A 266 5.54 -26.81 2.81
CA PRO A 266 5.59 -27.84 1.78
C PRO A 266 4.78 -29.08 2.19
N LYS A 267 3.82 -29.49 1.36
CA LYS A 267 3.02 -30.70 1.52
C LYS A 267 3.25 -31.66 0.36
N TRP A 268 3.48 -32.93 0.66
CA TRP A 268 3.79 -33.96 -0.34
C TRP A 268 2.61 -34.30 -1.26
N TRP A 269 1.36 -34.17 -0.78
CA TRP A 269 0.15 -34.49 -1.54
C TRP A 269 -0.30 -33.35 -2.47
N CYS A 270 0.26 -32.15 -2.32
CA CYS A 270 -0.11 -31.00 -3.14
C CYS A 270 0.77 -30.96 -4.40
N PRO A 271 0.21 -30.88 -5.63
CA PRO A 271 0.98 -31.00 -6.87
C PRO A 271 2.10 -29.96 -7.01
N TRP A 272 1.89 -28.74 -6.50
CA TRP A 272 2.88 -27.66 -6.51
C TRP A 272 3.76 -27.58 -5.26
N ARG A 273 3.57 -28.52 -4.32
CA ARG A 273 4.23 -28.69 -3.00
C ARG A 273 4.05 -27.52 -2.04
N GLN A 274 4.25 -26.29 -2.47
CA GLN A 274 4.20 -25.07 -1.67
C GLN A 274 3.74 -23.90 -2.56
N GLY A 275 3.01 -22.95 -1.98
CA GLY A 275 2.53 -21.76 -2.69
C GLY A 275 3.68 -20.99 -3.35
N LEU A 276 3.47 -20.53 -4.59
CA LEU A 276 4.49 -19.83 -5.38
C LEU A 276 5.00 -18.56 -4.71
N LEU A 277 4.11 -17.85 -4.02
CA LEU A 277 4.44 -16.60 -3.33
C LEU A 277 5.47 -16.84 -2.21
N ILE A 278 5.36 -17.93 -1.46
CA ILE A 278 6.30 -18.26 -0.39
C ILE A 278 7.66 -18.71 -0.93
N LYS A 279 7.70 -19.38 -2.08
CA LYS A 279 8.98 -19.73 -2.73
C LYS A 279 9.80 -18.49 -3.09
N ARG A 280 9.14 -17.34 -3.28
CA ARG A 280 9.77 -16.03 -3.56
C ARG A 280 9.73 -15.08 -2.35
N GLN A 281 9.57 -15.58 -1.13
CA GLN A 281 9.48 -14.76 0.07
C GLN A 281 10.63 -13.75 0.16
N SER A 282 11.88 -14.15 -0.08
CA SER A 282 13.04 -13.24 -0.02
C SER A 282 12.95 -12.06 -1.01
N GLU A 283 12.58 -12.33 -2.26
CA GLU A 283 12.44 -11.32 -3.31
C GLU A 283 11.26 -10.37 -3.02
N ILE A 284 10.14 -10.91 -2.56
CA ILE A 284 8.94 -10.13 -2.22
C ILE A 284 9.19 -9.29 -0.97
N THR A 285 9.90 -9.84 0.03
CA THR A 285 10.30 -9.12 1.24
C THR A 285 11.15 -7.91 0.91
N GLN A 286 12.18 -8.06 0.06
CA GLN A 286 13.05 -6.95 -0.35
C GLN A 286 12.26 -5.88 -1.10
N GLY A 287 11.48 -6.28 -2.13
CA GLY A 287 10.70 -5.34 -2.92
C GLY A 287 9.61 -4.61 -2.11
N TYR A 288 9.00 -5.28 -1.14
CA TYR A 288 8.04 -4.65 -0.23
C TYR A 288 8.73 -3.67 0.72
N ALA A 289 9.83 -4.07 1.33
CA ALA A 289 10.57 -3.25 2.28
C ALA A 289 11.10 -1.96 1.63
N ASP A 290 11.69 -2.07 0.44
CA ASP A 290 12.17 -0.92 -0.35
C ASP A 290 11.02 0.04 -0.67
N LEU A 291 9.86 -0.49 -1.08
CA LEU A 291 8.70 0.33 -1.43
C LEU A 291 8.15 1.06 -0.19
N VAL A 292 7.93 0.34 0.91
CA VAL A 292 7.41 0.93 2.14
C VAL A 292 8.38 1.96 2.70
N ALA A 293 9.68 1.68 2.74
CA ALA A 293 10.67 2.60 3.29
C ALA A 293 10.90 3.85 2.42
N THR A 294 10.79 3.72 1.09
CA THR A 294 11.05 4.84 0.17
C THR A 294 9.80 5.70 -0.08
N GLN A 295 8.60 5.12 0.04
CA GLN A 295 7.36 5.84 -0.26
C GLN A 295 6.52 6.18 0.95
N ILE A 296 6.55 5.37 2.01
CA ILE A 296 5.58 5.48 3.12
C ILE A 296 6.29 5.91 4.41
N MET A 297 7.27 5.14 4.84
CA MET A 297 8.02 5.36 6.08
C MET A 297 9.28 6.20 5.83
N THR A 298 9.09 7.39 5.26
CA THR A 298 10.16 8.37 5.01
C THR A 298 10.23 9.40 6.14
N ILE A 299 11.40 10.03 6.33
CA ILE A 299 11.54 11.14 7.30
C ILE A 299 10.56 12.26 6.95
N ALA A 300 10.40 12.58 5.66
CA ALA A 300 9.42 13.55 5.17
C ALA A 300 7.98 13.27 5.64
N ASN A 301 7.50 12.04 5.45
CA ASN A 301 6.13 11.68 5.83
C ASN A 301 5.95 11.59 7.35
N VAL A 302 6.95 11.07 8.06
CA VAL A 302 6.92 11.00 9.53
C VAL A 302 6.96 12.40 10.14
N GLY A 303 7.79 13.29 9.61
CA GLY A 303 7.86 14.69 10.00
C GLY A 303 6.55 15.44 9.75
N ASP A 304 5.94 15.25 8.57
CA ASP A 304 4.62 15.82 8.27
C ASP A 304 3.53 15.29 9.21
N GLU A 305 3.55 14.00 9.54
CA GLU A 305 2.63 13.40 10.50
C GLU A 305 2.81 13.97 11.92
N LEU A 306 4.06 14.20 12.33
CA LEU A 306 4.37 14.79 13.64
C LEU A 306 3.93 16.26 13.72
N LEU A 307 4.05 17.04 12.64
CA LEU A 307 3.76 18.48 12.64
C LEU A 307 2.32 18.84 12.27
N ASN A 308 1.70 18.07 11.38
CA ASN A 308 0.39 18.36 10.77
C ASN A 308 -0.63 17.23 10.97
N GLY A 309 -0.23 16.11 11.56
CA GLY A 309 -1.12 14.98 11.83
C GLY A 309 -2.09 15.22 12.99
N PRO A 310 -2.98 14.26 13.27
CA PRO A 310 -4.03 14.40 14.30
C PRO A 310 -3.51 14.60 15.73
N ARG A 311 -2.23 14.32 15.97
CA ARG A 311 -1.56 14.44 17.27
C ARG A 311 -0.51 15.56 17.31
N SER A 312 -0.52 16.46 16.33
CA SER A 312 0.43 17.58 16.20
C SER A 312 0.51 18.45 17.45
N ASP A 313 -0.59 18.63 18.17
CA ASP A 313 -0.64 19.44 19.39
C ASP A 313 0.32 18.91 20.46
N ARG A 314 0.50 17.58 20.55
CA ARG A 314 1.45 16.97 21.49
C ARG A 314 2.88 17.15 21.04
N THR A 315 3.15 17.03 19.75
CA THR A 315 4.47 17.32 19.19
C THR A 315 4.85 18.77 19.44
N MET A 316 3.90 19.69 19.27
CA MET A 316 4.09 21.11 19.55
C MET A 316 4.37 21.35 21.03
N GLN A 317 3.67 20.64 21.93
CA GLN A 317 3.95 20.71 23.36
C GLN A 317 5.38 20.26 23.70
N VAL A 318 5.86 19.14 23.13
CA VAL A 318 7.25 18.69 23.30
C VAL A 318 8.23 19.75 22.79
N LEU A 319 7.95 20.33 21.62
CA LEU A 319 8.77 21.40 21.05
C LEU A 319 8.81 22.64 21.94
N GLU A 320 7.68 23.07 22.49
CA GLU A 320 7.61 24.18 23.46
C GLU A 320 8.38 23.88 24.74
N ASP A 321 8.20 22.68 25.30
CA ASP A 321 8.83 22.25 26.55
C ASP A 321 10.36 22.15 26.42
N THR A 322 10.88 21.79 25.24
CA THR A 322 12.33 21.74 24.97
C THR A 322 12.93 23.11 24.58
N LEU A 323 12.25 23.88 23.71
CA LEU A 323 12.80 25.16 23.21
C LEU A 323 12.72 26.30 24.23
N ARG A 324 11.73 26.28 25.14
CA ARG A 324 11.52 27.34 26.14
C ARG A 324 12.69 27.43 27.13
N PRO A 325 13.19 26.34 27.74
CA PRO A 325 14.41 26.35 28.54
C PRO A 325 15.67 26.67 27.72
N ALA A 326 15.74 26.22 26.47
CA ALA A 326 16.85 26.55 25.57
C ALA A 326 16.98 28.06 25.34
N THR A 327 15.87 28.74 25.09
CA THR A 327 15.84 30.22 24.94
C THR A 327 16.32 30.91 26.22
N ASP A 328 15.92 30.40 27.39
CA ASP A 328 16.40 30.91 28.69
C ASP A 328 17.92 30.73 28.86
N ARG A 329 18.47 29.58 28.43
CA ARG A 329 19.92 29.30 28.44
C ARG A 329 20.69 30.17 27.46
N ALA A 330 20.11 30.50 26.30
CA ALA A 330 20.76 31.31 25.27
C ALA A 330 20.94 32.77 25.71
N LEU A 331 20.00 33.28 26.51
CA LEU A 331 20.06 34.64 27.06
C LEU A 331 20.99 34.74 28.28
N GLY A 332 21.23 33.63 28.98
CA GLY A 332 22.24 33.53 30.04
C GLY A 332 22.18 34.67 31.08
N PRO A 333 23.30 35.34 31.39
CA PRO A 333 23.33 36.45 32.35
C PRO A 333 22.47 37.66 31.95
N ALA A 334 22.23 37.85 30.65
CA ALA A 334 21.44 38.98 30.13
C ALA A 334 19.94 38.80 30.38
N ARG A 335 19.48 37.60 30.77
CA ARG A 335 18.07 37.29 31.05
C ARG A 335 17.42 38.27 32.04
N GLY A 336 18.09 38.59 33.14
CA GLY A 336 17.54 39.46 34.19
C GLY A 336 17.35 40.90 33.70
N ALA A 337 18.35 41.43 33.00
CA ALA A 337 18.28 42.75 32.38
C ALA A 337 17.21 42.81 31.29
N LEU A 338 17.14 41.79 30.43
CA LEU A 338 16.14 41.72 29.36
C LEU A 338 14.73 41.67 29.94
N ARG A 339 14.45 40.77 30.89
CA ARG A 339 13.13 40.69 31.57
C ARG A 339 12.72 41.99 32.24
N PHE A 340 13.67 42.74 32.80
CA PHE A 340 13.39 44.07 33.36
C PHE A 340 13.04 45.10 32.28
N MET A 341 13.71 45.05 31.13
CA MET A 341 13.50 46.00 30.02
C MET A 341 12.24 45.75 29.20
N ILE A 342 11.95 44.49 28.84
CA ILE A 342 10.78 44.14 28.01
C ILE A 342 9.57 43.70 28.84
N GLY A 343 9.77 43.33 30.11
CA GLY A 343 8.69 42.81 30.95
C GLY A 343 8.38 41.32 30.70
N ASN A 344 7.68 40.71 31.65
CA ASN A 344 7.45 39.25 31.64
C ASN A 344 6.56 38.77 30.48
N ARG A 345 5.57 39.55 30.06
CA ARG A 345 4.63 39.14 28.99
C ARG A 345 5.32 39.04 27.64
N ASP A 346 6.09 40.06 27.33
CA ASP A 346 6.84 40.22 26.10
C ASP A 346 7.97 39.17 26.01
N TYR A 347 8.63 38.89 27.15
CA TYR A 347 9.58 37.80 27.27
C TYR A 347 8.99 36.41 26.94
N GLU A 348 7.76 36.13 27.38
CA GLU A 348 7.10 34.87 27.05
C GLU A 348 6.62 34.82 25.60
N THR A 349 6.33 35.97 24.97
CA THR A 349 5.94 36.05 23.55
C THR A 349 7.11 35.71 22.63
N LEU A 350 8.32 36.18 22.95
CA LEU A 350 9.55 35.80 22.24
C LEU A 350 9.77 34.29 22.20
N LYS A 351 9.52 33.59 23.33
CA LYS A 351 9.68 32.14 23.42
C LYS A 351 8.72 31.40 22.50
N THR A 352 7.46 31.82 22.47
CA THR A 352 6.46 31.21 21.58
C THR A 352 6.80 31.46 20.10
N ALA A 353 7.36 32.63 19.76
CA ALA A 353 7.78 32.93 18.39
C ALA A 353 8.91 32.02 17.89
N PHE A 354 9.84 31.60 18.75
CA PHE A 354 10.86 30.59 18.40
C PHE A 354 10.24 29.23 18.08
N THR A 355 9.24 28.81 18.86
CA THR A 355 8.52 27.56 18.59
C THR A 355 7.76 27.61 17.27
N ASP A 356 7.09 28.73 16.98
CA ASP A 356 6.40 28.94 15.71
C ASP A 356 7.36 28.88 14.52
N GLN A 357 8.56 29.46 14.65
CA GLN A 357 9.54 29.43 13.57
C GLN A 357 10.16 28.04 13.37
N ALA A 358 10.33 27.26 14.42
CA ALA A 358 10.75 25.86 14.32
C ALA A 358 9.77 25.04 13.45
N LYS A 359 8.46 25.32 13.52
CA LYS A 359 7.45 24.69 12.66
C LYS A 359 7.64 25.02 11.17
N ASN A 360 8.12 26.21 10.84
CA ASN A 360 8.35 26.63 9.45
C ASN A 360 9.61 26.00 8.85
N LEU A 361 10.61 25.70 9.69
CA LEU A 361 11.90 25.12 9.27
C LEU A 361 11.86 23.61 9.18
N ALA A 362 11.12 22.96 10.07
CA ALA A 362 11.07 21.51 10.14
C ALA A 362 10.69 20.84 8.80
N PRO A 363 9.73 21.33 8.00
CA PRO A 363 9.45 20.78 6.67
C PRO A 363 10.65 20.81 5.71
N VAL A 364 11.48 21.86 5.76
CA VAL A 364 12.68 21.97 4.92
C VAL A 364 13.68 20.90 5.31
N ALA A 365 13.88 20.70 6.62
CA ALA A 365 14.81 19.71 7.12
C ALA A 365 14.36 18.26 6.86
N PHE A 366 13.05 18.00 6.89
CA PHE A 366 12.53 16.68 6.56
C PHE A 366 12.47 16.40 5.05
N ALA A 367 12.65 17.42 4.19
CA ALA A 367 12.56 17.30 2.75
C ALA A 367 13.91 17.03 2.02
N ASP A 368 15.05 16.95 2.71
CA ASP A 368 16.35 16.67 2.06
C ASP A 368 16.35 15.30 1.36
N PRO A 369 16.47 15.22 0.03
CA PRO A 369 16.48 13.96 -0.72
C PRO A 369 17.67 13.05 -0.36
N ALA A 370 18.84 13.61 -0.08
CA ALA A 370 20.05 12.84 0.19
C ALA A 370 19.98 12.17 1.56
N PHE A 371 19.54 12.90 2.58
CA PHE A 371 19.27 12.35 3.90
C PHE A 371 18.16 11.30 3.86
N ASN A 372 17.01 11.62 3.23
CA ASN A 372 15.89 10.68 3.07
C ASN A 372 16.32 9.36 2.41
N ALA A 373 17.13 9.42 1.34
CA ALA A 373 17.60 8.22 0.66
C ALA A 373 18.49 7.32 1.55
N ARG A 374 19.34 7.93 2.40
CA ARG A 374 20.15 7.19 3.37
C ARG A 374 19.28 6.53 4.44
N GLN A 375 18.35 7.28 5.03
CA GLN A 375 17.49 6.76 6.10
C GLN A 375 16.49 5.71 5.60
N SER A 376 15.87 5.91 4.43
CA SER A 376 15.00 4.91 3.81
C SER A 376 15.73 3.57 3.56
N LYS A 377 17.04 3.58 3.32
CA LYS A 377 17.82 2.34 3.17
C LYS A 377 17.93 1.57 4.50
N GLN A 378 18.17 2.26 5.62
CA GLN A 378 18.24 1.64 6.95
C GLN A 378 16.89 1.06 7.35
N VAL A 379 15.83 1.88 7.27
CA VAL A 379 14.44 1.47 7.52
C VAL A 379 14.05 0.29 6.62
N GLY A 380 14.43 0.31 5.34
CA GLY A 380 14.18 -0.80 4.42
C GLY A 380 14.86 -2.10 4.86
N GLN A 381 16.11 -2.04 5.33
CA GLN A 381 16.81 -3.23 5.86
C GLN A 381 16.12 -3.78 7.11
N TYR A 382 15.67 -2.91 8.02
CA TYR A 382 14.92 -3.31 9.19
C TYR A 382 13.59 -3.99 8.81
N ILE A 383 12.79 -3.38 7.94
CA ILE A 383 11.52 -3.98 7.48
C ILE A 383 11.78 -5.33 6.80
N ALA A 384 12.80 -5.40 5.94
CA ALA A 384 13.15 -6.64 5.27
C ALA A 384 13.54 -7.75 6.26
N LYS A 385 14.32 -7.41 7.30
CA LYS A 385 14.70 -8.35 8.36
C LYS A 385 13.48 -8.84 9.14
N GLN A 386 12.56 -7.97 9.50
CA GLN A 386 11.34 -8.32 10.24
C GLN A 386 10.42 -9.21 9.40
N MET A 387 10.22 -8.87 8.13
CA MET A 387 9.45 -9.70 7.20
C MET A 387 10.07 -11.08 6.95
N ALA A 388 11.40 -11.16 6.88
CA ALA A 388 12.12 -12.42 6.72
C ALA A 388 12.01 -13.32 7.97
N ALA A 389 11.83 -12.72 9.15
CA ALA A 389 11.62 -13.45 10.39
C ALA A 389 10.19 -14.00 10.54
N LEU A 390 9.24 -13.59 9.71
CA LEU A 390 7.86 -14.08 9.76
C LEU A 390 7.77 -15.56 9.38
N SER A 391 6.90 -16.28 10.09
CA SER A 391 6.54 -17.64 9.71
C SER A 391 5.88 -17.65 8.32
N PRO A 392 6.01 -18.73 7.52
CA PRO A 392 5.38 -18.79 6.20
C PRO A 392 3.86 -18.51 6.22
N PRO A 393 3.05 -19.04 7.17
CA PRO A 393 1.64 -18.68 7.28
C PRO A 393 1.41 -17.19 7.57
N ASP A 394 2.24 -16.58 8.40
CA ASP A 394 2.11 -15.16 8.74
C ASP A 394 2.43 -14.25 7.56
N PHE A 395 3.44 -14.61 6.77
CA PHE A 395 3.78 -13.92 5.53
C PHE A 395 2.65 -14.02 4.49
N VAL A 396 2.06 -15.21 4.31
CA VAL A 396 0.89 -15.38 3.45
C VAL A 396 -0.29 -14.56 3.95
N ASP A 397 -0.59 -14.60 5.25
CA ASP A 397 -1.74 -13.87 5.82
C ASP A 397 -1.58 -12.35 5.66
N MET A 398 -0.38 -11.82 5.88
CA MET A 398 -0.08 -10.40 5.69
C MET A 398 -0.42 -9.93 4.26
N LEU A 399 -0.04 -10.69 3.24
CA LEU A 399 -0.25 -10.31 1.83
C LEU A 399 -1.64 -10.68 1.29
N ARG A 400 -2.16 -11.86 1.66
CA ARG A 400 -3.45 -12.36 1.17
C ARG A 400 -4.63 -11.69 1.86
N SER A 401 -4.50 -11.28 3.12
CA SER A 401 -5.61 -10.70 3.90
C SER A 401 -6.25 -9.50 3.21
N ALA A 402 -5.45 -8.68 2.52
CA ALA A 402 -5.93 -7.55 1.76
C ALA A 402 -6.88 -7.96 0.61
N ILE A 403 -6.64 -9.09 -0.06
CA ILE A 403 -7.45 -9.53 -1.22
C ILE A 403 -8.48 -10.61 -0.89
N LYS A 404 -8.34 -11.32 0.24
CA LYS A 404 -9.11 -12.54 0.57
C LYS A 404 -10.63 -12.34 0.48
N GLN A 405 -11.11 -11.17 0.88
CA GLN A 405 -12.54 -10.84 0.87
C GLN A 405 -13.11 -10.59 -0.53
N ASP A 406 -12.24 -10.44 -1.50
CA ASP A 406 -12.53 -10.07 -2.89
C ASP A 406 -12.25 -11.21 -3.89
N GLU A 407 -11.60 -12.29 -3.45
CA GLU A 407 -11.30 -13.48 -4.26
C GLU A 407 -12.54 -14.08 -4.95
N TRP A 408 -13.71 -14.01 -4.31
CA TRP A 408 -14.94 -14.57 -4.87
C TRP A 408 -15.40 -13.88 -6.16
N LEU A 409 -15.05 -12.60 -6.36
CA LEU A 409 -15.35 -11.88 -7.59
C LEU A 409 -14.61 -12.50 -8.78
N LEU A 410 -13.40 -13.01 -8.54
CA LEU A 410 -12.62 -13.72 -9.55
C LEU A 410 -13.30 -15.03 -9.95
N PHE A 411 -13.87 -15.77 -9.00
CA PHE A 411 -14.60 -17.02 -9.29
C PHE A 411 -15.88 -16.77 -10.10
N VAL A 412 -16.63 -15.72 -9.75
CA VAL A 412 -17.84 -15.34 -10.49
C VAL A 412 -17.49 -14.88 -11.90
N HIS A 413 -16.46 -14.04 -12.06
CA HIS A 413 -15.96 -13.61 -13.37
C HIS A 413 -15.56 -14.81 -14.23
N GLY A 414 -14.82 -15.76 -13.64
CA GLY A 414 -14.43 -17.00 -14.30
C GLY A 414 -15.61 -17.84 -14.76
N GLY A 415 -16.61 -18.03 -13.90
CA GLY A 415 -17.82 -18.79 -14.24
C GLY A 415 -18.64 -18.14 -15.35
N VAL A 416 -18.83 -16.81 -15.30
CA VAL A 416 -19.59 -16.06 -16.30
C VAL A 416 -18.90 -16.09 -17.67
N LEU A 417 -17.58 -15.86 -17.72
CA LEU A 417 -16.83 -15.99 -18.97
C LEU A 417 -16.82 -17.43 -19.49
N GLY A 418 -16.73 -18.41 -18.60
CA GLY A 418 -16.86 -19.83 -18.94
C GLY A 418 -18.20 -20.18 -19.59
N LEU A 419 -19.30 -19.61 -19.08
CA LEU A 419 -20.64 -19.75 -19.68
C LEU A 419 -20.67 -19.19 -21.10
N PHE A 420 -20.19 -17.95 -21.28
CA PHE A 420 -20.13 -17.31 -22.60
C PHE A 420 -19.22 -18.05 -23.56
N ALA A 421 -18.10 -18.57 -23.08
CA ALA A 421 -17.19 -19.39 -23.86
C ALA A 421 -17.83 -20.71 -24.32
N GLY A 422 -18.62 -21.37 -23.47
CA GLY A 422 -19.36 -22.57 -23.86
C GLY A 422 -20.35 -22.29 -24.99
N TYR A 423 -21.08 -21.17 -24.93
CA TYR A 423 -21.94 -20.73 -26.02
C TYR A 423 -21.15 -20.31 -27.27
N ALA A 424 -20.05 -19.59 -27.11
CA ALA A 424 -19.19 -19.18 -28.23
C ALA A 424 -18.60 -20.40 -28.95
N HIS A 425 -18.20 -21.44 -28.21
CA HIS A 425 -17.76 -22.69 -28.80
C HIS A 425 -18.86 -23.32 -29.66
N LEU A 426 -20.08 -23.41 -29.13
CA LEU A 426 -21.24 -23.94 -29.87
C LEU A 426 -21.55 -23.13 -31.14
N LEU A 427 -21.40 -21.81 -31.10
CA LEU A 427 -21.62 -20.95 -32.27
C LEU A 427 -20.52 -21.12 -33.34
N LEU A 428 -19.26 -21.27 -32.93
CA LEU A 428 -18.12 -21.35 -33.85
C LEU A 428 -17.97 -22.73 -34.47
N PHE A 429 -18.24 -23.77 -33.70
CA PHE A 429 -18.00 -25.16 -34.08
C PHE A 429 -19.30 -25.92 -34.39
N GLY A 430 -20.46 -25.33 -34.12
CA GLY A 430 -21.77 -25.94 -34.34
C GLY A 430 -22.11 -27.05 -33.35
N THR A 431 -23.39 -27.43 -33.31
CA THR A 431 -23.84 -28.63 -32.56
C THR A 431 -23.48 -29.93 -33.29
N GLU A 432 -23.18 -29.85 -34.60
CA GLU A 432 -22.93 -31.02 -35.47
C GLU A 432 -21.69 -31.83 -35.10
N ILE A 433 -20.69 -31.19 -34.50
CA ILE A 433 -19.50 -31.88 -34.00
C ILE A 433 -19.88 -32.91 -32.93
N ALA A 434 -20.96 -32.64 -32.18
CA ALA A 434 -21.47 -33.50 -31.12
C ALA A 434 -22.80 -34.21 -31.44
N THR A 435 -23.34 -34.08 -32.66
CA THR A 435 -24.63 -34.73 -33.05
C THR A 435 -24.55 -35.66 -34.27
N ARG A 436 -23.44 -35.70 -35.01
CA ARG A 436 -23.29 -36.68 -36.11
C ARG A 436 -22.74 -38.02 -35.62
N TRP A 437 -23.62 -38.76 -34.95
CA TRP A 437 -23.59 -40.22 -34.90
C TRP A 437 -24.91 -40.76 -35.48
N ILE A 438 -25.03 -40.65 -36.80
CA ILE A 438 -25.70 -41.66 -37.63
C ILE A 438 -24.78 -41.96 -38.79
#